data_AF-A0A2M6WZT9-F1
#
_entry.id   AF-A0A2M6WZT9-F1
#
_cell.length_a   1.000
_cell.length_b   1.000
_cell.length_c   1.000
_cell.angle_alpha   90.00
_cell.angle_beta   90.00
_cell.angle_gamma   90.00
#
_symmetry.space_group_name_H-M   'P 1'
#
loop_
_entity.id
_entity.type
_entity.pdbx_description
1 polymer ?
#
loop_
_entity_poly.entity_id
_entity_poly.type
_entity_poly.pdbx_seq_one_letter_code
_entity_poly.pdbx_strand_id
1 'polypeptide(L)'
;MMFDDNMQLVTRCPFCSAEYDLDGAQVIGEENDATMVYITCSECESSIVAIVAMSGLGIVSLGLVTDMTAEDTKRFNTAKEGITSDDLLNMYELLQKDQNKAYRKLTEPKK
;
A
#
# COMPACT_ATOMS: atom_id res chain seq x y z
N MET A 1 -8.18 -25.96 -0.25
CA MET A 1 -7.56 -25.56 -1.53
C MET A 1 -6.08 -25.82 -1.40
N MET A 2 -5.51 -26.66 -2.26
CA MET A 2 -4.05 -26.85 -2.33
C MET A 2 -3.52 -25.80 -3.30
N PHE A 3 -2.61 -24.95 -2.82
CA PHE A 3 -1.89 -24.00 -3.65
C PHE A 3 -0.65 -24.70 -4.22
N ASP A 4 -0.41 -24.52 -5.53
CA ASP A 4 0.67 -25.17 -6.30
C ASP A 4 2.05 -24.60 -5.89
N ASP A 5 3.04 -25.47 -5.67
CA ASP A 5 4.38 -25.16 -5.10
C ASP A 5 5.23 -24.19 -5.97
N ASN A 6 4.80 -23.89 -7.19
CA ASN A 6 5.48 -22.97 -8.11
C ASN A 6 4.89 -21.55 -8.13
N MET A 7 3.95 -21.25 -7.24
CA MET A 7 3.38 -19.91 -7.12
C MET A 7 4.23 -19.07 -6.16
N GLN A 8 5.13 -18.24 -6.69
CA GLN A 8 5.87 -17.24 -5.91
C GLN A 8 4.91 -16.11 -5.51
N LEU A 9 3.99 -16.39 -4.58
CA LEU A 9 3.32 -15.34 -3.83
C LEU A 9 4.35 -14.57 -3.02
N VAL A 10 4.05 -13.30 -2.75
CA VAL A 10 4.79 -12.48 -1.79
C VAL A 10 4.57 -13.07 -0.39
N THR A 11 5.33 -14.11 -0.08
CA THR A 11 5.24 -14.90 1.16
C THR A 11 6.35 -14.57 2.14
N ARG A 12 7.36 -13.80 1.71
CA ARG A 12 8.50 -13.41 2.53
C ARG A 12 8.77 -11.92 2.44
N CYS A 13 9.16 -11.36 3.59
CA CYS A 13 9.59 -9.97 3.69
C CYS A 13 10.86 -9.72 2.88
N PRO A 14 10.88 -8.73 1.97
CA PRO A 14 12.06 -8.43 1.15
C PRO A 14 13.22 -7.79 1.95
N PHE A 15 12.98 -7.37 3.20
CA PHE A 15 14.01 -6.77 4.05
C PHE A 15 14.70 -7.76 4.98
N CYS A 16 13.92 -8.60 5.67
CA CYS A 16 14.45 -9.52 6.68
C CYS A 16 14.30 -10.99 6.31
N SER A 17 13.68 -11.31 5.16
CA SER A 17 13.40 -12.68 4.68
C SER A 17 12.49 -13.53 5.58
N ALA A 18 11.93 -12.96 6.65
CA ALA A 18 10.92 -13.62 7.46
C ALA A 18 9.68 -13.95 6.63
N GLU A 19 9.03 -15.06 6.93
CA GLU A 19 7.74 -15.39 6.34
C GLU A 19 6.68 -14.43 6.85
N TYR A 20 5.78 -14.01 5.95
CA TYR A 20 4.66 -13.18 6.35
C TYR A 20 3.63 -14.02 7.11
N ASP A 21 3.15 -13.46 8.21
CA ASP A 21 1.93 -13.95 8.85
C ASP A 21 0.73 -13.53 7.98
N LEU A 22 0.19 -14.49 7.24
CA LEU A 22 -0.96 -14.26 6.37
C LEU A 22 -2.28 -14.18 7.15
N ASP A 23 -2.35 -14.64 8.40
CA ASP A 23 -3.53 -14.44 9.26
C ASP A 23 -3.66 -12.97 9.67
N GLY A 24 -2.53 -12.27 9.75
CA GLY A 24 -2.45 -10.82 9.97
C GLY A 24 -2.67 -9.96 8.72
N ALA A 25 -2.83 -10.56 7.54
CA ALA A 25 -3.04 -9.84 6.30
C ALA A 25 -4.44 -9.21 6.24
N GLN A 26 -4.51 -7.95 5.81
CA GLN A 26 -5.77 -7.23 5.67
C GLN A 26 -6.13 -7.09 4.20
N VAL A 27 -7.28 -7.64 3.79
CA VAL A 27 -7.86 -7.34 2.47
C VAL A 27 -8.33 -5.89 2.46
N ILE A 28 -7.75 -5.08 1.57
CA ILE A 28 -8.05 -3.66 1.43
C ILE A 28 -9.16 -3.43 0.41
N GLY A 29 -9.19 -4.23 -0.65
CA GLY A 29 -10.17 -4.12 -1.71
C GLY A 29 -10.10 -5.30 -2.67
N GLU A 30 -11.21 -5.53 -3.35
CA GLU A 30 -11.36 -6.54 -4.39
C GLU A 30 -11.98 -5.84 -5.60
N GLU A 31 -11.40 -6.07 -6.77
CA GLU A 31 -11.94 -5.56 -8.04
C GLU A 31 -11.74 -6.61 -9.13
N ASN A 32 -12.84 -7.04 -9.75
CA ASN A 32 -12.85 -8.14 -10.73
C ASN A 32 -12.20 -9.42 -10.15
N ASP A 33 -11.12 -9.89 -10.78
CA ASP A 33 -10.32 -11.05 -10.37
C ASP A 33 -9.03 -10.65 -9.65
N ALA A 34 -8.97 -9.43 -9.08
CA ALA A 34 -7.82 -8.91 -8.34
C ALA A 34 -8.18 -8.61 -6.87
N THR A 35 -7.30 -9.03 -5.97
CA THR A 35 -7.38 -8.81 -4.53
C THR A 35 -6.17 -8.00 -4.09
N MET A 36 -6.42 -6.86 -3.42
CA MET A 36 -5.40 -6.06 -2.79
C MET A 36 -5.32 -6.39 -1.29
N VAL A 37 -4.13 -6.76 -0.82
CA VAL A 37 -3.83 -7.07 0.57
C VAL A 37 -2.74 -6.16 1.13
N TYR A 38 -2.92 -5.75 2.37
CA TYR A 38 -1.92 -5.05 3.16
C TYR A 38 -1.35 -5.99 4.21
N ILE A 39 -0.03 -6.02 4.35
CA ILE A 39 0.67 -6.91 5.29
C ILE A 39 1.77 -6.11 5.99
N THR A 40 1.87 -6.27 7.30
CA THR A 40 2.99 -5.78 8.11
C THR A 40 3.83 -6.96 8.56
N CYS A 41 5.14 -6.91 8.35
CA CYS A 41 6.05 -7.95 8.83
C CYS A 41 6.13 -7.91 10.37
N SER A 42 5.91 -9.04 11.03
CA SER A 42 6.02 -9.15 12.50
C SER A 42 7.44 -8.97 13.03
N GLU A 43 8.46 -9.21 12.20
CA GLU A 43 9.88 -9.21 12.63
C GLU A 43 10.56 -7.84 12.48
N CYS A 44 10.25 -7.10 11.41
CA CYS A 44 10.92 -5.84 11.09
C CYS A 44 9.98 -4.68 10.83
N GLU A 45 8.67 -4.89 11.00
CA GLU A 45 7.61 -3.87 10.89
C GLU A 45 7.48 -3.21 9.50
N SER A 46 8.24 -3.67 8.50
CA SER A 46 8.09 -3.22 7.13
C SER A 46 6.70 -3.56 6.61
N SER A 47 6.09 -2.63 5.88
CA SER A 47 4.78 -2.83 5.29
C SER A 47 4.86 -3.10 3.79
N ILE A 48 3.96 -3.95 3.31
CA ILE A 48 3.80 -4.24 1.89
C ILE A 48 2.31 -4.16 1.52
N VAL A 49 2.05 -3.58 0.36
CA VAL A 49 0.76 -3.70 -0.32
C VAL A 49 0.97 -4.64 -1.49
N ALA A 50 0.24 -5.75 -1.52
CA ALA A 50 0.29 -6.70 -2.62
C ALA A 50 -1.04 -6.77 -3.36
N ILE A 51 -0.97 -6.89 -4.68
CA ILE A 51 -2.12 -7.15 -5.54
C ILE A 51 -1.91 -8.54 -6.13
N VAL A 52 -2.87 -9.42 -5.90
CA VAL A 52 -2.92 -10.76 -6.49
C VAL A 52 -4.07 -10.77 -7.47
N ALA A 53 -3.78 -10.97 -8.76
CA ALA A 53 -4.77 -10.98 -9.82
C ALA A 53 -4.74 -12.29 -10.60
N MET A 54 -5.92 -12.82 -10.91
CA MET A 54 -6.04 -13.92 -11.88
C MET A 54 -6.16 -13.33 -13.29
N SER A 55 -5.36 -13.86 -14.21
CA SER A 55 -5.43 -13.54 -15.63
C SER A 55 -5.63 -14.82 -16.44
N GLY A 56 -6.00 -14.69 -17.72
CA GLY A 56 -6.07 -15.84 -18.63
C GLY A 56 -4.74 -16.58 -18.83
N LEU A 57 -3.61 -16.00 -18.42
CA LEU A 57 -2.28 -16.59 -18.48
C LEU A 57 -1.82 -17.18 -17.13
N GLY A 58 -2.63 -17.07 -16.08
CA GLY A 58 -2.30 -17.52 -14.72
C GLY A 58 -2.40 -16.40 -13.67
N ILE A 59 -1.87 -16.67 -12.49
CA ILE A 59 -1.89 -15.76 -11.35
C ILE A 59 -0.69 -14.80 -11.43
N VAL A 60 -0.95 -13.51 -11.33
CA VAL A 60 0.06 -12.45 -11.26
C VAL A 60 0.00 -11.83 -9.87
N SER A 61 1.16 -11.72 -9.21
CA SER A 61 1.29 -11.06 -7.91
C SER A 61 2.28 -9.91 -8.02
N LEU A 62 1.86 -8.71 -7.62
CA LEU A 62 2.73 -7.52 -7.54
C LEU A 62 2.75 -7.05 -6.09
N GLY A 63 3.95 -6.94 -5.50
CA GLY A 63 4.14 -6.40 -4.16
C GLY A 63 4.85 -5.05 -4.21
N LEU A 64 4.33 -4.07 -3.49
CA LEU A 64 4.95 -2.76 -3.27
C LEU A 64 5.29 -2.60 -1.80
N VAL A 65 6.58 -2.53 -1.52
CA VAL A 65 7.08 -2.11 -0.22
C VAL A 65 6.73 -0.64 0.03
N THR A 66 6.21 -0.35 1.21
CA THR A 66 5.71 0.98 1.55
C THR A 66 5.82 1.25 3.06
N ASP A 67 5.80 2.52 3.43
CA ASP A 67 5.64 3.01 4.80
C ASP A 67 4.17 3.31 5.16
N MET A 68 3.24 3.08 4.22
CA MET A 68 1.81 3.28 4.46
C MET A 68 1.29 2.42 5.60
N THR A 69 0.35 2.98 6.37
CA THR A 69 -0.50 2.19 7.27
C THR A 69 -1.61 1.50 6.49
N ALA A 70 -2.31 0.55 7.13
CA ALA A 70 -3.52 -0.04 6.58
C ALA A 70 -4.59 1.03 6.26
N GLU A 71 -4.69 2.08 7.08
CA GLU A 71 -5.60 3.20 6.87
C GLU A 71 -5.20 4.06 5.67
N ASP A 72 -3.91 4.38 5.53
CA ASP A 72 -3.40 5.09 4.35
C ASP A 72 -3.71 4.31 3.08
N THR A 73 -3.49 2.99 3.10
CA THR A 73 -3.76 2.12 1.95
C THR A 73 -5.25 2.16 1.56
N LYS A 74 -6.17 2.11 2.54
CA LYS A 74 -7.62 2.27 2.29
C LYS A 74 -7.96 3.65 1.74
N ARG A 75 -7.35 4.71 2.29
CA ARG A 75 -7.54 6.09 1.83
C ARG A 75 -7.13 6.23 0.36
N PHE A 76 -5.95 5.75 0.00
CA PHE A 76 -5.45 5.83 -1.38
C PHE A 76 -6.20 4.93 -2.34
N ASN A 77 -6.64 3.73 -1.91
CA ASN A 77 -7.44 2.83 -2.75
C ASN A 77 -8.81 3.42 -3.12
N THR A 78 -9.40 4.24 -2.24
CA THR A 78 -10.72 4.87 -2.45
C THR A 78 -10.65 6.29 -3.01
N ALA A 79 -9.44 6.85 -3.15
CA ALA A 79 -9.24 8.20 -3.66
C ALA A 79 -9.64 8.27 -5.14
N LYS A 80 -10.74 8.98 -5.42
CA LYS A 80 -11.27 9.14 -6.80
C LYS A 80 -10.51 10.18 -7.61
N GLU A 81 -9.89 11.14 -6.94
CA GLU A 81 -9.16 12.24 -7.56
C GLU A 81 -7.66 12.02 -7.34
N GLY A 82 -6.90 12.05 -8.43
CA GLY A 82 -5.45 12.12 -8.36
C GLY A 82 -4.99 13.47 -7.80
N ILE A 83 -3.67 13.61 -7.62
CA ILE A 83 -3.07 14.89 -7.22
C ILE A 83 -3.39 15.96 -8.27
N THR A 84 -4.01 17.06 -7.84
CA THR A 84 -4.38 18.18 -8.72
C THR A 84 -3.29 19.25 -8.76
N SER A 85 -3.36 20.16 -9.74
CA SER A 85 -2.48 21.33 -9.79
C SER A 85 -2.62 22.23 -8.56
N ASP A 86 -3.82 22.32 -8.00
CA ASP A 86 -4.07 23.11 -6.79
C ASP A 86 -3.41 22.46 -5.57
N ASP A 87 -3.37 21.13 -5.48
CA ASP A 87 -2.62 20.44 -4.43
C ASP A 87 -1.12 20.75 -4.50
N LEU A 88 -0.55 20.80 -5.71
CA LEU A 88 0.84 21.17 -5.91
C LEU A 88 1.11 22.63 -5.52
N LEU A 89 0.22 23.56 -5.90
CA LEU A 89 0.36 24.97 -5.55
C LEU A 89 0.24 25.18 -4.03
N ASN A 90 -0.73 24.53 -3.40
CA ASN A 90 -0.91 24.56 -1.94
C ASN A 90 0.34 24.04 -1.22
N MET A 91 0.91 22.93 -1.69
CA MET A 91 2.16 22.39 -1.15
C MET A 91 3.31 23.37 -1.30
N TYR A 92 3.48 23.97 -2.49
CA TYR A 92 4.52 24.97 -2.74
C TYR A 92 4.37 26.18 -1.80
N GLU A 93 3.17 26.70 -1.63
CA GLU A 93 2.91 27.82 -0.72
C GLU A 93 3.19 27.47 0.74
N LEU A 94 2.84 26.26 1.18
CA LEU A 94 3.11 25.79 2.54
C LEU A 94 4.62 25.69 2.80
N LEU A 95 5.38 25.15 1.85
CA LEU A 95 6.83 25.03 1.94
C LEU A 95 7.53 26.40 1.90
N GLN A 96 7.03 27.35 1.12
CA GLN A 96 7.52 28.74 1.10
C GLN A 96 7.25 29.47 2.42
N LYS A 97 6.04 29.34 2.98
CA LYS A 97 5.59 30.12 4.16
C LYS A 97 6.22 29.65 5.47
N ASP A 98 6.49 28.36 5.65
CA ASP A 98 7.07 27.84 6.89
C ASP A 98 7.79 26.50 6.66
N GLN A 99 9.05 26.56 6.22
CA GLN A 99 9.88 25.37 5.91
C GLN A 99 9.92 24.35 7.05
N ASN A 100 9.77 24.78 8.30
CA ASN A 100 9.88 23.92 9.48
C ASN A 100 8.53 23.38 9.99
N LYS A 101 7.38 23.81 9.45
CA LYS A 101 6.05 23.36 9.91
C LYS A 101 5.11 22.89 8.79
N ALA A 102 5.52 23.03 7.53
CA ALA A 102 4.73 22.62 6.37
C ALA A 102 4.22 21.17 6.47
N TYR A 103 5.02 20.25 7.02
CA TYR A 103 4.66 18.83 7.12
C TYR A 103 3.39 18.57 7.96
N ARG A 104 3.16 19.33 9.06
CA ARG A 104 1.97 19.11 9.91
C ARG A 104 0.68 19.44 9.18
N LYS A 105 0.68 20.52 8.40
CA LYS A 105 -0.49 20.96 7.62
C LYS A 105 -0.80 20.04 6.44
N LEU A 106 0.20 19.31 5.93
CA LEU A 106 0.05 18.38 4.81
C LEU A 106 -0.48 17.01 5.25
N THR A 107 -0.26 16.62 6.50
CA THR A 107 -0.70 15.33 7.07
C THR A 107 -2.07 15.40 7.75
N GLU A 108 -2.65 16.59 7.89
CA GLU A 108 -4.00 16.74 8.44
C GLU A 108 -5.04 16.23 7.43
N PRO A 109 -6.00 15.39 7.85
CA PRO A 109 -7.04 14.91 6.95
C PRO A 109 -7.86 16.10 6.42
N LYS A 110 -7.97 16.22 5.09
CA LYS A 110 -8.90 17.17 4.47
C LYS A 110 -10.32 16.81 4.92
N LYS A 111 -11.01 17.76 5.57
CA LYS A 111 -12.42 17.65 5.94
C LYS A 111 -13.33 17.59 4.72
#